data_AF-A0A1V1V2X2-F1
#
_entry.id   AF-A0A1V1V2X2-F1
#
_cell.length_a   1.000
_cell.length_b   1.000
_cell.length_c   1.000
_cell.angle_alpha   90.00
_cell.angle_beta   90.00
_cell.angle_gamma   90.00
#
_symmetry.space_group_name_H-M   'P 1'
#
loop_
_entity.id
_entity.type
_entity.pdbx_description
1 polymer ?
#
loop_
_entity_poly.entity_id
_entity_poly.type
_entity_poly.pdbx_seq_one_letter_code
_entity_poly.pdbx_strand_id
1 'polypeptide(L)'
;MADDSAFDGGGDVLNATAQGRLRTIIERVERLEEDKAAITQDIAEVYAEAKGEGYDVKILRKVVSLRKQDKAKRQEADAILDLYLSALGEI
;
A
#
# COMPACT_ATOMS: atom_id res chain seq x y z
N MET A 1 -18.81 32.04 -26.66
CA MET A 1 -17.67 32.79 -26.08
C MET A 1 -17.65 32.51 -24.59
N ALA A 2 -16.67 31.74 -24.11
CA ALA A 2 -15.85 32.00 -22.92
C ALA A 2 -15.14 30.70 -22.49
N ASP A 3 -13.80 30.75 -22.54
CA ASP A 3 -12.85 30.00 -21.75
C ASP A 3 -12.60 28.51 -22.05
N ASP A 4 -12.00 28.26 -23.22
CA ASP A 4 -11.03 27.17 -23.38
C ASP A 4 -9.76 27.63 -22.67
N SER A 5 -9.66 27.33 -21.37
CA SER A 5 -8.49 27.61 -20.55
C SER A 5 -7.33 26.77 -21.06
N ALA A 6 -6.63 27.33 -22.05
CA ALA A 6 -5.39 26.82 -22.60
C ALA A 6 -4.49 26.38 -21.47
N PHE A 7 -4.12 25.10 -21.48
CA PHE A 7 -2.96 24.64 -20.74
C PHE A 7 -1.77 25.43 -21.30
N ASP A 8 -1.37 26.48 -20.59
CA ASP A 8 -0.13 27.21 -20.83
C ASP A 8 1.03 26.26 -20.53
N GLY A 9 1.31 25.39 -21.49
CA GLY A 9 2.51 24.60 -21.60
C GLY A 9 3.67 25.53 -21.95
N GLY A 10 3.90 26.53 -21.09
CA GLY A 10 5.01 27.45 -21.14
C GLY A 10 6.30 26.65 -21.16
N GLY A 11 6.94 26.66 -22.32
CA GLY A 11 8.15 25.90 -22.63
C GLY A 11 9.36 26.38 -21.85
N ASP A 12 9.42 26.04 -20.57
CA ASP A 12 10.69 25.94 -19.87
C ASP A 12 11.36 24.63 -20.29
N VAL A 13 12.10 24.70 -21.39
CA VAL A 13 13.02 23.63 -21.81
C VAL A 13 13.93 23.32 -20.62
N LEU A 14 13.81 22.10 -20.07
CA LEU A 14 14.64 21.65 -18.95
C LEU A 14 16.11 21.89 -19.30
N ASN A 15 16.78 22.76 -18.55
CA ASN A 15 18.22 22.98 -18.72
C ASN A 15 19.00 21.69 -18.39
N ALA A 16 20.26 21.59 -18.85
CA ALA A 16 21.05 20.36 -18.71
C ALA A 16 21.17 19.86 -17.26
N THR A 17 21.23 20.78 -16.28
CA THR A 17 21.23 20.44 -14.85
C THR A 17 19.91 19.84 -14.39
N ALA A 18 18.78 20.40 -14.83
CA ALA A 18 17.44 19.88 -14.53
C ALA A 18 17.21 18.50 -15.18
N GLN A 19 17.69 18.30 -16.41
CA GLN A 19 17.66 16.99 -17.09
C GLN A 19 18.49 15.94 -16.34
N GLY A 20 19.69 16.30 -15.87
CA GLY A 20 20.53 15.41 -15.06
C GLY A 20 19.86 15.01 -13.74
N ARG A 21 19.24 15.97 -13.03
CA ARG A 21 18.49 15.69 -11.80
C ARG A 21 17.29 14.77 -12.05
N LEU A 22 16.53 15.01 -13.12
CA LEU A 22 15.40 14.18 -13.49
C LEU A 22 15.84 12.73 -13.74
N ARG A 23 16.93 12.53 -14.49
CA ARG A 23 17.49 11.20 -14.73
C ARG A 23 17.84 10.47 -13.43
N THR A 24 18.56 11.13 -12.52
CA THR A 24 18.92 10.53 -11.23
C THR A 24 17.70 10.20 -10.36
N ILE A 25 16.63 11.01 -10.40
CA ILE A 25 15.38 10.71 -9.70
C ILE A 25 14.74 9.45 -10.28
N ILE A 26 14.62 9.35 -11.60
CA ILE A 26 14.02 8.20 -12.29
C ILE A 26 14.83 6.93 -11.99
N GLU A 27 16.15 6.94 -12.18
CA GLU A 27 17.02 5.79 -11.91
C GLU A 27 16.96 5.32 -10.44
N ARG A 28 16.69 6.22 -9.49
CA ARG A 28 16.48 5.85 -8.09
C ARG A 28 15.12 5.21 -7.87
N VAL A 29 14.06 5.73 -8.50
CA VAL A 29 12.71 5.16 -8.39
C VAL A 29 12.64 3.79 -9.05
N GLU A 30 13.25 3.61 -10.24
CA GLU A 30 13.26 2.32 -10.94
C GLU A 30 13.92 1.23 -10.10
N ARG A 31 15.08 1.51 -9.51
CA ARG A 31 15.72 0.57 -8.57
C ARG A 31 14.85 0.24 -7.37
N LEU A 32 14.17 1.23 -6.79
CA LEU A 32 13.25 0.99 -5.67
C LEU A 32 12.02 0.17 -6.08
N GLU A 33 11.51 0.33 -7.30
CA GLU A 33 10.42 -0.50 -7.82
C GLU A 33 10.87 -1.94 -8.12
N GLU A 34 12.10 -2.13 -8.60
CA GLU A 34 12.72 -3.47 -8.74
C GLU A 34 12.85 -4.17 -7.37
N ASP A 35 13.41 -3.47 -6.36
CA ASP A 35 13.55 -3.99 -5.00
C ASP A 35 12.17 -4.34 -4.40
N LYS A 36 11.18 -3.48 -4.61
CA LYS A 36 9.80 -3.69 -4.17
C LYS A 36 9.15 -4.89 -4.88
N ALA A 37 9.43 -5.09 -6.16
CA ALA A 37 8.94 -6.24 -6.91
C ALA A 37 9.53 -7.54 -6.36
N ALA A 38 10.84 -7.57 -6.10
CA ALA A 38 11.53 -8.71 -5.47
C ALA A 38 10.91 -9.04 -4.09
N ILE A 39 10.77 -8.04 -3.22
CA ILE A 39 10.13 -8.23 -1.89
C ILE A 39 8.69 -8.73 -2.02
N THR A 40 7.93 -8.22 -3.00
CA THR A 40 6.56 -8.65 -3.22
C THR A 40 6.49 -10.11 -3.66
N GLN A 41 7.45 -10.55 -4.48
CA GLN A 41 7.57 -11.95 -4.88
C GLN A 41 7.92 -12.84 -3.68
N ASP A 42 8.92 -12.47 -2.88
CA ASP A 42 9.29 -13.22 -1.68
C ASP A 42 8.09 -13.39 -0.72
N ILE A 43 7.31 -12.33 -0.51
CA ILE A 43 6.09 -12.39 0.30
C ILE A 43 5.05 -13.35 -0.31
N ALA A 44 4.92 -13.38 -1.63
CA ALA A 44 4.00 -14.29 -2.31
C ALA A 44 4.43 -15.75 -2.16
N GLU A 45 5.73 -16.03 -2.22
CA GLU A 45 6.31 -17.37 -2.00
C GLU A 45 6.03 -17.86 -0.57
N VAL A 46 6.27 -17.02 0.45
CA VAL A 46 5.94 -17.35 1.85
C VAL A 46 4.45 -17.68 2.04
N TYR A 47 3.55 -16.92 1.40
CA TYR A 47 2.13 -17.23 1.45
C TYR A 47 1.76 -18.50 0.68
N ALA A 48 2.48 -18.84 -0.38
CA ALA A 48 2.29 -20.09 -1.12
C ALA A 48 2.77 -21.30 -0.32
N GLU A 49 3.90 -21.20 0.38
CA GLU A 49 4.39 -22.20 1.32
C GLU A 49 3.38 -22.45 2.43
N ALA A 50 2.91 -21.38 3.09
CA ALA A 50 1.89 -21.49 4.13
C ALA A 50 0.60 -22.17 3.63
N LYS A 51 0.22 -21.93 2.37
CA LYS A 51 -0.91 -22.62 1.73
C LYS A 51 -0.63 -24.12 1.56
N GLY A 52 0.59 -24.49 1.15
CA GLY A 52 1.03 -25.88 1.02
C GLY A 52 1.06 -26.63 2.36
N GLU A 53 1.35 -25.94 3.45
CA GLU A 53 1.27 -26.45 4.82
C GLU A 53 -0.16 -26.55 5.36
N GLY A 54 -1.15 -26.00 4.65
CA GLY A 54 -2.57 -26.07 5.01
C GLY A 54 -3.13 -24.87 5.76
N TYR A 55 -2.38 -23.76 5.87
CA TYR A 55 -2.90 -22.52 6.46
C TYR A 55 -3.85 -21.76 5.51
N ASP A 56 -4.84 -21.08 6.09
CA ASP A 56 -5.69 -20.14 5.35
C ASP A 56 -4.94 -18.81 5.12
N VAL A 57 -4.44 -18.62 3.91
CA VAL A 57 -3.74 -17.40 3.46
C VAL A 57 -4.58 -16.13 3.64
N LYS A 58 -5.91 -16.20 3.48
CA LYS A 58 -6.80 -15.03 3.65
C LYS A 58 -6.80 -14.58 5.11
N ILE A 59 -6.84 -15.52 6.05
CA ILE A 59 -6.76 -15.23 7.48
C ILE A 59 -5.36 -14.73 7.86
N LEU A 60 -4.28 -15.33 7.34
CA LEU A 60 -2.92 -14.83 7.58
C LEU A 60 -2.74 -13.38 7.12
N ARG A 61 -3.24 -13.01 5.94
CA ARG A 61 -3.23 -11.62 5.47
C ARG A 61 -4.01 -10.69 6.39
N LYS A 62 -5.17 -11.13 6.89
CA LYS A 62 -5.96 -10.38 7.89
C LYS A 62 -5.16 -10.18 9.18
N VAL A 63 -4.49 -11.22 9.68
CA VAL A 63 -3.64 -11.15 10.88
C VAL A 63 -2.51 -10.14 10.69
N VAL A 64 -1.79 -10.18 9.57
CA VAL A 64 -0.72 -9.22 9.27
C VAL A 64 -1.26 -7.79 9.20
N SER A 65 -2.40 -7.58 8.52
CA SER A 65 -3.05 -6.27 8.43
C SER A 65 -3.44 -5.74 9.80
N LEU A 66 -4.09 -6.57 10.62
CA LEU A 66 -4.44 -6.23 11.99
C LEU A 66 -3.18 -5.86 12.76
N ARG A 67 -2.12 -6.68 12.74
CA ARG A 67 -0.86 -6.42 13.45
C ARG A 67 -0.16 -5.11 13.08
N LYS A 68 -0.41 -4.54 11.90
CA LYS A 68 0.08 -3.20 11.50
C LYS A 68 -0.69 -2.05 12.16
N GLN A 69 -1.92 -2.29 12.61
CA GLN A 69 -2.73 -1.29 13.29
C GLN A 69 -2.30 -1.10 14.74
N ASP A 70 -2.44 0.13 15.24
CA ASP A 70 -2.23 0.46 16.65
C ASP A 70 -3.06 -0.45 17.57
N LYS A 71 -2.42 -0.98 18.61
CA LYS A 71 -3.02 -1.97 19.50
C LYS A 71 -4.19 -1.39 20.29
N ALA A 72 -4.06 -0.15 20.79
CA ALA A 72 -5.10 0.48 21.59
C ALA A 72 -6.34 0.78 20.73
N LYS A 73 -6.15 1.32 19.53
CA LYS A 73 -7.25 1.56 18.58
C LYS A 73 -8.00 0.28 18.21
N ARG A 74 -7.27 -0.84 18.05
CA ARG A 74 -7.88 -2.14 17.76
C ARG A 74 -8.71 -2.65 18.94
N GLN A 75 -8.17 -2.57 20.15
CA GLN A 75 -8.89 -3.00 21.35
C GLN A 75 -10.16 -2.18 21.58
N GLU A 76 -10.12 -0.87 21.31
CA GLU A 76 -11.29 0.01 21.37
C GLU A 76 -12.34 -0.39 20.32
N ALA A 77 -11.92 -0.63 19.07
CA ALA A 77 -12.83 -1.08 18.01
C ALA A 77 -13.44 -2.47 18.31
N ASP A 78 -12.64 -3.41 18.82
CA ASP A 78 -13.11 -4.74 19.22
C ASP A 78 -14.14 -4.64 20.36
N ALA A 79 -13.90 -3.78 21.36
CA ALA A 79 -14.86 -3.57 22.45
C ALA A 79 -16.20 -2.97 21.97
N ILE A 80 -16.15 -2.06 21.00
CA ILE A 80 -17.36 -1.49 20.38
C ILE A 80 -18.09 -2.54 19.55
N LEU A 81 -17.35 -3.37 18.80
CA LEU A 81 -17.93 -4.47 18.03
C LEU A 81 -18.65 -5.46 18.93
N ASP A 82 -18.01 -5.91 20.01
CA ASP A 82 -18.59 -6.83 20.99
C ASP A 82 -19.87 -6.25 21.62
N LEU A 83 -19.86 -4.96 21.96
CA LEU A 83 -21.04 -4.26 22.46
C LEU A 83 -22.21 -4.31 21.46
N TYR A 84 -21.94 -4.07 20.18
CA TYR A 84 -22.98 -4.09 19.14
C TYR A 84 -23.49 -5.51 18.86
N LEU A 85 -22.61 -6.51 18.80
CA LEU A 85 -23.01 -7.90 18.62
C LEU A 85 -23.85 -8.41 19.79
N SER A 86 -23.47 -8.06 21.02
CA SER A 86 -24.24 -8.36 22.23
C SER A 86 -25.62 -7.70 22.20
N ALA A 87 -25.71 -6.43 21.78
CA ALA A 87 -26.99 -5.73 21.66
C ALA A 87 -27.92 -6.35 20.60
N LEU A 88 -27.35 -6.98 19.56
CA LEU A 88 -28.09 -7.69 18.51
C LEU A 88 -28.38 -9.16 18.86
N GLY A 89 -27.83 -9.68 19.97
CA GLY A 89 -27.99 -11.09 20.38
C GLY A 89 -27.19 -12.07 19.52
N GLU A 90 -26.13 -11.62 18.85
CA GLU A 90 -25.23 -12.46 18.03
C GLU A 90 -24.06 -13.06 18.83
N ILE A 91 -23.99 -12.77 20.13
CA ILE A 91 -23.03 -13.30 21.13
C ILE A 91 -23.77 -13.74 22.39
#